data_AF-A0A914J1Z5-F1
#
_entry.id   AF-A0A914J1Z5-F1
#
_cell.length_a   1.000
_cell.length_b   1.000
_cell.length_c   1.000
_cell.angle_alpha   90.00
_cell.angle_beta   90.00
_cell.angle_gamma   90.00
#
_symmetry.space_group_name_H-M   'P 1'
#
loop_
_entity.id
_entity.type
_entity.pdbx_description
1 polymer ?
#
loop_
_entity_poly.entity_id
_entity_poly.type
_entity_poly.pdbx_seq_one_letter_code
_entity_poly.pdbx_strand_id
1 'polypeptide(L)'
;MFVDVGPSITITFATNVLAFVVDLFSPTPEITLFCTGNAVAIFFDYVFQFTIFGPIMIIAAEYEMKTDNERMMKSLADVKSFEKRKKLGNFMEKMLKKYCRWIADGFTFGLMVLVLIVYWIVSLRGALNINPSITPEKLFLQDSLVTKMNILRDTYILPNYTAINVFVNNVGNLSSFDQQNRIKNLINDYEKHPECLGKDYTHFWFRDYEKYL
;
A
#
# COMPACT_ATOMS: atom_id res chain seq x y z
N MET A 1 9.01 31.69 -12.27
CA MET A 1 9.28 30.28 -11.92
C MET A 1 8.59 29.87 -10.63
N PHE A 2 9.02 30.27 -9.43
CA PHE A 2 8.30 29.86 -8.20
C PHE A 2 6.87 30.42 -8.09
N VAL A 3 6.61 31.60 -8.66
CA VAL A 3 5.25 32.16 -8.75
C VAL A 3 4.33 31.30 -9.62
N ASP A 4 4.85 30.71 -10.69
CA ASP A 4 4.05 29.94 -11.65
C ASP A 4 3.96 28.44 -11.29
N VAL A 5 5.03 27.88 -10.71
CA VAL A 5 5.19 26.45 -10.42
C VAL A 5 4.92 26.12 -8.95
N GLY A 6 5.06 27.10 -8.05
CA GLY A 6 4.84 26.94 -6.60
C GLY A 6 3.44 26.42 -6.24
N PRO A 7 2.35 26.89 -6.88
CA PRO A 7 1.02 26.32 -6.66
C PRO A 7 0.94 24.83 -6.99
N SER A 8 1.55 24.39 -8.09
CA SER A 8 1.57 22.97 -8.48
C SER A 8 2.32 22.11 -7.46
N ILE A 9 3.50 22.55 -7.01
CA ILE A 9 4.29 21.85 -5.98
C ILE A 9 3.51 21.73 -4.67
N THR A 10 2.84 22.82 -4.27
CA THR A 10 2.06 22.86 -3.03
C THR A 10 0.82 21.96 -3.10
N ILE A 11 0.15 21.89 -4.26
CA ILE A 11 -0.97 20.97 -4.47
C ILE A 11 -0.51 19.53 -4.33
N THR A 12 0.59 19.14 -4.99
CA THR A 12 1.15 17.79 -4.89
C THR A 12 1.54 17.42 -3.46
N PHE A 13 2.22 18.34 -2.75
CA PHE A 13 2.54 18.19 -1.33
C PHE A 13 1.27 17.98 -0.49
N ALA A 14 0.27 18.84 -0.64
CA ALA A 14 -0.97 18.78 0.12
C ALA A 14 -1.75 17.49 -0.13
N THR A 15 -1.86 17.04 -1.39
CA THR A 15 -2.54 15.78 -1.72
C THR A 15 -1.82 14.58 -1.14
N ASN A 16 -0.48 14.57 -1.14
CA ASN A 16 0.30 13.49 -0.54
C ASN A 16 0.09 13.44 0.98
N VAL A 17 0.16 14.58 1.66
CA VAL A 17 -0.08 14.64 3.12
C VAL A 17 -1.49 14.18 3.47
N LEU A 18 -2.51 14.61 2.72
CA LEU A 18 -3.89 14.18 2.95
C LEU A 18 -4.07 12.66 2.78
N ALA A 19 -3.44 12.06 1.77
CA ALA A 19 -3.46 10.60 1.59
C ALA A 19 -2.88 9.89 2.82
N PHE A 20 -1.69 10.32 3.29
CA PHE A 20 -1.08 9.72 4.47
C PHE A 20 -1.90 9.92 5.74
N VAL A 21 -2.57 11.07 5.91
CA VAL A 21 -3.47 11.31 7.06
C VAL A 21 -4.63 10.33 7.08
N VAL A 22 -5.23 10.02 5.92
CA VAL A 22 -6.27 8.99 5.84
C VAL A 22 -5.72 7.63 6.24
N ASP A 23 -4.49 7.32 5.84
CA ASP A 23 -3.85 6.04 6.16
C ASP A 23 -3.49 5.88 7.64
N LEU A 24 -3.36 6.96 8.41
CA LEU A 24 -3.14 6.92 9.86
C LEU A 24 -4.33 6.36 10.65
N PHE A 25 -5.52 6.34 10.06
CA PHE A 25 -6.70 5.74 10.69
C PHE A 25 -6.76 4.22 10.52
N SER A 26 -5.77 3.61 9.86
CA SER A 26 -5.67 2.16 9.73
C SER A 26 -5.50 1.48 11.10
N PRO A 27 -6.22 0.39 11.39
CA PRO A 27 -6.11 -0.33 12.67
C PRO A 27 -4.78 -1.08 12.83
N THR A 28 -3.93 -1.11 11.80
CA THR A 28 -2.63 -1.81 11.81
C THR A 28 -1.51 -0.83 12.21
N PRO A 29 -0.80 -1.07 13.33
CA PRO A 29 0.20 -0.14 13.84
C PRO A 29 1.41 0.01 12.92
N GLU A 30 1.78 -1.04 12.18
CA GLU A 30 2.90 -1.03 11.24
C GLU A 30 2.65 -0.08 10.06
N ILE A 31 1.43 -0.09 9.51
CA ILE A 31 1.03 0.82 8.42
C ILE A 31 1.03 2.26 8.92
N THR A 32 0.49 2.48 10.12
CA THR A 32 0.45 3.81 10.73
C THR A 32 1.86 4.39 10.93
N LEU A 33 2.81 3.59 11.42
CA LEU A 33 4.20 4.00 11.60
C LEU A 33 4.85 4.35 10.25
N PHE A 34 4.66 3.52 9.23
CA PHE A 34 5.18 3.75 7.89
C PHE A 34 4.63 5.04 7.26
N CYS A 35 3.31 5.25 7.33
CA CYS A 35 2.66 6.44 6.78
C CYS A 35 3.05 7.71 7.53
N THR A 36 3.20 7.64 8.87
CA THR A 36 3.70 8.77 9.67
C THR A 36 5.10 9.19 9.24
N GLY A 37 6.02 8.22 9.08
CA GLY A 37 7.38 8.51 8.64
C GLY A 37 7.44 9.18 7.26
N ASN A 38 6.65 8.69 6.29
CA ASN A 38 6.56 9.30 4.97
C ASN A 38 5.95 10.70 4.98
N ALA A 39 4.89 10.92 5.76
CA ALA A 39 4.27 12.23 5.90
C ALA A 39 5.25 13.29 6.41
N VAL A 40 6.04 12.93 7.44
CA VAL A 40 7.09 13.80 7.99
C VAL A 40 8.21 14.04 6.97
N ALA A 41 8.65 13.00 6.25
CA ALA A 41 9.67 13.14 5.22
C ALA A 41 9.24 14.09 4.09
N ILE A 42 8.00 13.96 3.60
CA ILE A 42 7.44 14.80 2.54
C ILE A 42 7.24 16.25 3.02
N PHE A 43 6.89 16.44 4.30
CA PHE A 43 6.85 17.77 4.90
C PHE A 43 8.21 18.45 4.89
N PHE A 44 9.26 17.75 5.32
CA PHE A 44 10.61 18.31 5.28
C PHE A 44 11.12 18.52 3.85
N ASP A 45 10.82 17.61 2.92
CA ASP A 45 11.14 17.77 1.50
C ASP A 45 10.53 19.06 0.93
N TYR A 46 9.25 19.32 1.21
CA TYR A 46 8.59 20.57 0.83
C TYR A 46 9.30 21.80 1.42
N VAL A 47 9.64 21.78 2.70
CA VAL A 47 10.37 22.89 3.35
C VAL A 47 11.75 23.10 2.72
N PHE A 48 12.52 22.04 2.48
CA PHE A 48 13.84 22.11 1.88
C PHE A 48 13.80 22.56 0.41
N GLN A 49 12.73 22.27 -0.32
CA GLN A 49 12.58 22.70 -1.70
C GLN A 49 12.53 24.23 -1.82
N PHE A 50 11.89 24.94 -0.88
CA PHE A 50 11.86 26.40 -0.89
C PHE A 50 13.08 27.03 -0.19
N THR A 51 13.58 26.41 0.88
CA THR A 51 14.62 27.02 1.72
C THR A 51 16.05 26.73 1.25
N ILE A 52 16.29 25.59 0.62
CA ILE A 52 17.62 25.17 0.16
C ILE A 52 17.67 25.16 -1.37
N PHE A 53 16.79 24.41 -2.01
CA PHE A 53 16.83 24.23 -3.47
C PHE A 53 16.54 25.53 -4.23
N GLY A 54 15.57 26.34 -3.76
CA GLY A 54 15.26 27.64 -4.36
C GLY A 54 16.45 28.60 -4.45
N PRO A 55 17.14 28.91 -3.35
CA PRO A 55 18.34 29.76 -3.38
C PRO A 55 19.47 29.18 -4.23
N ILE A 56 19.71 27.86 -4.17
CA ILE A 56 20.73 27.20 -5.00
C ILE A 56 20.43 27.40 -6.48
N MET A 57 19.16 27.28 -6.89
CA MET A 57 18.74 27.51 -8.27
C MET A 57 18.97 28.96 -8.72
N ILE A 58 18.78 29.95 -7.84
CA ILE A 58 19.07 31.36 -8.15
C ILE A 58 20.57 31.57 -8.36
N ILE A 59 21.40 31.05 -7.46
CA ILE A 59 22.87 31.16 -7.57
C ILE A 59 23.37 30.45 -8.84
N ALA A 60 22.85 29.26 -9.12
CA ALA A 60 23.19 28.51 -10.34
C ALA A 60 22.79 29.28 -11.60
N ALA A 61 21.59 29.87 -11.63
CA ALA A 61 21.12 30.68 -12.75
C ALA A 61 21.99 31.93 -12.96
N GLU A 62 22.38 32.63 -11.89
CA GLU A 62 23.31 33.76 -11.97
C GLU A 62 24.67 33.35 -12.52
N TYR A 63 25.19 32.19 -12.10
CA TYR A 63 26.46 31.66 -12.58
C TYR A 63 26.38 31.27 -14.06
N GLU A 64 25.28 30.66 -14.49
CA GLU A 64 25.02 30.33 -15.89
C GLU A 64 24.93 31.59 -16.75
N MET A 65 24.21 32.63 -16.32
CA MET A 65 24.10 33.90 -17.04
C MET A 65 25.46 34.63 -17.17
N LYS A 66 26.29 34.62 -16.13
CA LYS A 66 27.65 35.19 -16.18
C LYS A 66 28.54 34.39 -17.14
N THR A 67 28.47 33.06 -17.08
CA THR A 67 29.24 32.17 -17.95
C THR A 67 28.84 32.31 -19.42
N ASP A 68 27.55 32.38 -19.74
CA ASP A 68 27.07 32.58 -21.11
C ASP A 68 27.45 33.99 -21.63
N ASN A 69 27.40 35.03 -20.79
CA ASN A 69 27.87 36.37 -21.17
C ASN A 69 29.39 36.41 -21.44
N GLU A 70 30.20 35.75 -20.61
CA GLU A 70 31.65 35.65 -20.82
C GLU A 70 32.02 34.82 -22.06
N ARG A 71 31.24 33.77 -22.38
CA ARG A 71 31.44 32.93 -23.57
C ARG A 71 30.99 33.64 -24.86
N MET A 72 29.90 34.41 -24.82
CA MET A 72 29.49 35.30 -25.93
C MET A 72 30.59 36.31 -26.29
N MET A 73 31.40 36.74 -25.32
CA MET A 73 32.48 37.71 -25.54
C MET A 73 33.78 37.07 -26.08
N LYS A 74 33.96 35.74 -26.04
CA LYS A 74 35.29 35.12 -26.23
C LYS A 74 35.52 34.15 -27.39
N SER A 75 34.56 33.54 -28.11
CA SER A 75 34.98 32.56 -29.16
C SER A 75 33.93 32.05 -30.15
N LEU A 76 34.36 31.89 -31.42
CA LEU A 76 33.76 31.09 -32.51
C LEU A 76 33.39 29.63 -32.13
N ALA A 77 34.00 29.06 -31.09
CA ALA A 77 33.66 27.72 -30.59
C ALA A 77 32.29 27.67 -29.88
N ASP A 78 31.82 28.80 -29.35
CA ASP A 78 30.56 28.87 -28.61
C ASP A 78 29.34 28.96 -29.54
N VAL A 79 29.53 29.52 -30.75
CA VAL A 79 28.51 29.47 -31.82
C VAL A 79 28.11 28.02 -32.13
N LYS A 80 29.08 27.09 -32.19
CA LYS A 80 28.78 25.66 -32.41
C LYS A 80 28.08 25.00 -31.23
N SER A 81 28.40 25.37 -29.98
CA SER A 81 27.77 24.79 -28.78
C SER A 81 26.32 25.28 -28.65
N PHE A 82 26.10 26.57 -28.89
CA PHE A 82 24.79 27.23 -28.87
C PHE A 82 23.91 26.76 -30.03
N GLU A 83 24.47 26.61 -31.22
CA GLU A 83 23.76 26.07 -32.39
C GLU A 83 23.37 24.60 -32.19
N LYS A 84 24.22 23.79 -31.53
CA LYS A 84 23.88 22.42 -31.14
C LYS A 84 22.76 22.37 -30.09
N ARG A 85 22.81 23.20 -29.04
CA ARG A 85 21.74 23.33 -28.02
C ARG A 85 20.41 23.79 -28.64
N LYS A 86 20.46 24.81 -29.50
CA LYS A 86 19.29 25.35 -30.23
C LYS A 86 18.72 24.34 -31.22
N LYS A 87 19.56 23.59 -31.94
CA LYS A 87 19.12 22.51 -32.84
C LYS A 87 18.46 21.37 -32.08
N LEU A 88 19.00 21.02 -30.91
CA LEU A 88 18.39 20.02 -30.02
C LEU A 88 17.04 20.50 -29.46
N GLY A 89 16.97 21.74 -28.97
CA GLY A 89 15.73 22.36 -28.50
C GLY A 89 14.65 22.42 -29.59
N ASN A 90 15.01 22.87 -30.79
CA ASN A 90 14.10 22.92 -31.94
C ASN A 90 13.65 21.51 -32.39
N PHE A 91 14.51 20.50 -32.28
CA PHE A 91 14.14 19.11 -32.54
C PHE A 91 13.14 18.60 -31.51
N MET A 92 13.42 18.83 -30.22
CA MET A 92 12.53 18.44 -29.11
C MET A 92 11.18 19.15 -29.20
N GLU A 93 11.16 20.44 -29.53
CA GLU A 93 9.93 21.21 -29.71
C GLU A 93 9.12 20.71 -30.91
N LYS A 94 9.77 20.37 -32.04
CA LYS A 94 9.09 19.75 -33.19
C LYS A 94 8.50 18.38 -32.83
N MET A 95 9.25 17.57 -32.09
CA MET A 95 8.78 16.25 -31.63
C MET A 95 7.59 16.41 -30.68
N LEU A 96 7.67 17.33 -29.72
CA LEU A 96 6.58 17.63 -28.79
C LEU A 96 5.33 18.13 -29.54
N LYS A 97 5.48 19.08 -30.47
CA LYS A 97 4.36 19.58 -31.29
C LYS A 97 3.74 18.50 -32.17
N LYS A 98 4.54 17.54 -32.65
CA LYS A 98 4.03 16.39 -33.42
C LYS A 98 3.26 15.42 -32.53
N TYR A 99 3.78 15.14 -31.33
CA TYR A 99 3.12 14.32 -30.33
C TYR A 99 1.80 14.95 -29.83
N CYS A 100 1.81 16.24 -29.51
CA CYS A 100 0.60 16.97 -29.10
C CYS A 100 -0.46 16.95 -30.20
N ARG A 101 -0.07 17.16 -31.47
CA ARG A 101 -1.00 17.04 -32.60
C ARG A 101 -1.52 15.63 -32.79
N TRP A 102 -0.69 14.61 -32.54
CA TRP A 102 -1.10 13.22 -32.63
C TRP A 102 -2.08 12.85 -31.52
N ILE A 103 -1.90 13.31 -30.28
CA ILE A 103 -2.84 13.05 -29.17
C ILE A 103 -4.13 13.86 -29.29
N ALA A 104 -4.05 15.08 -29.80
CA ALA A 104 -5.22 15.95 -29.99
C ALA A 104 -6.09 15.55 -31.19
N ASP A 105 -5.67 14.56 -31.98
CA ASP A 105 -6.46 14.03 -33.07
C ASP A 105 -7.70 13.29 -32.53
N GLY A 106 -8.87 13.52 -33.12
CA GLY A 106 -10.14 12.98 -32.60
C GLY A 106 -10.17 11.44 -32.60
N PHE A 107 -9.48 10.83 -33.57
CA PHE A 107 -9.35 9.38 -33.66
C PHE A 107 -8.50 8.80 -32.53
N THR A 108 -7.34 9.41 -32.23
CA THR A 108 -6.43 8.92 -31.19
C THR A 108 -7.01 9.15 -29.80
N PHE A 109 -7.74 10.24 -29.59
CA PHE A 109 -8.51 10.47 -28.37
C PHE A 109 -9.55 9.37 -28.17
N GLY A 110 -10.36 9.06 -29.20
CA GLY A 110 -11.34 7.96 -29.14
C GLY A 110 -10.70 6.60 -28.86
N LEU A 111 -9.58 6.30 -29.49
CA LEU A 111 -8.81 5.08 -29.24
C LEU A 111 -8.27 5.03 -27.80
N MET A 112 -7.73 6.14 -27.27
CA MET A 112 -7.21 6.22 -25.91
C MET A 112 -8.32 6.00 -24.87
N VAL A 113 -9.49 6.59 -25.09
CA VAL A 113 -10.67 6.38 -24.23
C VAL A 113 -11.11 4.91 -24.27
N LEU A 114 -11.12 4.27 -25.46
CA LEU A 114 -11.46 2.85 -25.58
C LEU A 114 -10.46 1.98 -24.80
N VAL A 115 -9.16 2.24 -24.93
CA VAL A 115 -8.11 1.53 -24.18
C VAL A 115 -8.29 1.73 -22.67
N LEU A 116 -8.64 2.94 -22.22
CA LEU A 116 -8.89 3.24 -20.81
C LEU A 116 -10.11 2.48 -20.28
N ILE A 117 -11.19 2.38 -21.05
CA ILE A 117 -12.38 1.61 -20.68
C ILE A 117 -12.03 0.13 -20.54
N VAL A 118 -11.30 -0.43 -21.51
CA VAL A 118 -10.85 -1.83 -21.44
C VAL A 118 -9.96 -2.06 -20.21
N TYR A 119 -9.03 -1.15 -19.93
CA TYR A 119 -8.18 -1.18 -18.74
C TYR A 119 -9.00 -1.18 -17.45
N TRP A 120 -10.00 -0.31 -17.33
CA TRP A 120 -10.88 -0.28 -16.15
C TRP A 120 -11.70 -1.56 -15.99
N ILE A 121 -12.23 -2.14 -17.08
CA ILE A 121 -12.96 -3.41 -17.02
C ILE A 121 -12.05 -4.53 -16.50
N VAL A 122 -10.83 -4.62 -17.01
CA VAL A 122 -9.85 -5.64 -16.57
C VAL A 122 -9.45 -5.39 -15.12
N SER A 123 -9.15 -4.14 -14.74
CA SER A 123 -8.77 -3.78 -13.38
C SER A 123 -9.88 -4.09 -12.37
N LEU A 124 -11.14 -3.81 -12.72
CA LEU A 124 -12.29 -4.08 -11.86
C LEU A 124 -12.51 -5.59 -11.69
N ARG A 125 -12.40 -6.36 -12.78
CA ARG A 125 -12.43 -7.84 -12.70
C ARG A 125 -11.31 -8.38 -11.81
N GLY A 126 -10.10 -7.83 -11.92
CA GLY A 126 -8.99 -8.20 -11.06
C GLY A 126 -9.26 -7.87 -9.59
N ALA A 127 -9.79 -6.69 -9.32
CA ALA A 127 -10.14 -6.25 -7.96
C ALA A 127 -11.25 -7.10 -7.33
N LEU A 128 -12.26 -7.54 -8.10
CA LEU A 128 -13.34 -8.39 -7.60
C LEU A 128 -12.91 -9.84 -7.34
N ASN A 129 -11.86 -10.31 -8.03
CA ASN A 129 -11.36 -11.69 -7.91
C ASN A 129 -10.18 -11.81 -6.94
N ILE A 130 -9.79 -10.73 -6.25
CA ILE A 130 -8.68 -10.79 -5.30
C ILE A 130 -9.12 -11.55 -4.06
N ASN A 131 -8.44 -12.66 -3.75
CA ASN A 131 -8.63 -13.35 -2.48
C ASN A 131 -7.78 -12.66 -1.41
N PRO A 132 -8.38 -12.07 -0.36
CA PRO A 132 -7.64 -11.43 0.70
C PRO A 132 -7.10 -12.50 1.66
N SER A 133 -5.97 -13.11 1.32
CA SER A 133 -5.24 -14.00 2.23
C SER A 133 -3.79 -13.54 2.39
N ILE A 134 -3.42 -13.18 3.61
CA ILE A 134 -2.02 -12.92 3.97
C ILE A 134 -1.42 -14.27 4.36
N THR A 135 -0.88 -15.00 3.39
CA THR A 135 -0.25 -16.29 3.67
C THR A 135 1.12 -16.05 4.36
N PRO A 136 1.38 -16.66 5.52
CA PRO A 136 2.65 -16.48 6.25
C PRO A 136 3.89 -16.82 5.42
N GLU A 137 3.76 -17.72 4.46
CA GLU A 137 4.79 -18.10 3.50
C GLU A 137 5.39 -16.91 2.73
N LYS A 138 4.60 -15.85 2.52
CA LYS A 138 5.05 -14.63 1.82
C LYS A 138 5.89 -13.71 2.70
N LEU A 139 5.86 -13.90 4.02
CA LEU A 139 6.65 -13.13 4.98
C LEU A 139 8.06 -13.70 5.18
N PHE A 140 8.26 -14.98 4.88
CA PHE A 140 9.54 -15.66 5.02
C PHE A 140 10.28 -15.77 3.69
N LEU A 141 11.60 -15.93 3.75
CA LEU A 141 12.37 -16.26 2.55
C LEU A 141 11.85 -17.58 1.95
N GLN A 142 11.81 -17.64 0.61
CA GLN A 142 11.25 -18.78 -0.14
C GLN A 142 11.89 -20.12 0.26
N ASP A 143 13.18 -20.14 0.59
CA ASP A 143 13.93 -21.34 1.00
C ASP A 143 14.07 -21.51 2.52
N SER A 144 13.33 -20.75 3.32
CA SER A 144 13.44 -20.85 4.77
C SER A 144 12.90 -22.19 5.30
N LEU A 145 13.56 -22.75 6.32
CA LEU A 145 13.06 -23.95 7.03
C LEU A 145 11.68 -23.72 7.65
N VAL A 146 11.37 -22.46 8.01
CA VAL A 146 10.09 -22.05 8.57
C VAL A 146 8.95 -22.24 7.57
N THR A 147 9.18 -21.96 6.29
CA THR A 147 8.20 -22.20 5.22
C THR A 147 7.84 -23.68 5.13
N LYS A 148 8.84 -24.58 5.15
CA LYS A 148 8.61 -26.03 5.15
C LYS A 148 7.84 -26.48 6.39
N MET A 149 8.17 -25.93 7.56
CA MET A 149 7.47 -26.23 8.81
C MET A 149 6.02 -25.75 8.78
N ASN A 150 5.74 -24.55 8.24
CA ASN A 150 4.39 -24.03 8.08
C ASN A 150 3.55 -24.90 7.14
N ILE A 151 4.09 -25.32 5.99
CA ILE A 151 3.38 -26.23 5.07
C ILE A 151 3.01 -27.54 5.77
N LEU A 152 3.94 -28.14 6.52
CA LEU A 152 3.67 -29.36 7.29
C LEU A 152 2.64 -29.14 8.40
N ARG A 153 2.71 -28.01 9.10
CA ARG A 153 1.74 -27.62 10.12
C ARG A 153 0.34 -27.43 9.53
N ASP A 154 0.23 -26.72 8.42
CA ASP A 154 -1.04 -26.41 7.76
C ASP A 154 -1.67 -27.66 7.13
N THR A 155 -0.85 -28.59 6.63
CA THR A 155 -1.33 -29.84 6.01
C THR A 155 -1.74 -30.88 7.05
N TYR A 156 -0.94 -31.09 8.11
CA TYR A 156 -1.13 -32.22 9.02
C TYR A 156 -1.64 -31.85 10.41
N ILE A 157 -1.26 -30.68 10.93
CA ILE A 157 -1.53 -30.31 12.33
C ILE A 157 -2.83 -29.52 12.43
N LEU A 158 -2.99 -28.44 11.67
CA LEU A 158 -4.17 -27.57 11.74
C LEU A 158 -5.51 -28.30 11.51
N PRO A 159 -5.66 -29.20 10.51
CA PRO A 159 -6.93 -29.88 10.30
C PRO A 159 -7.32 -30.83 11.45
N ASN A 160 -6.34 -31.38 12.17
CA ASN A 160 -6.57 -32.46 13.13
C ASN A 160 -6.38 -32.04 14.60
N TYR A 161 -5.66 -30.95 14.88
CA TYR A 161 -5.22 -30.57 16.24
C TYR A 161 -5.50 -29.10 16.59
N THR A 162 -6.31 -28.40 15.80
CA THR A 162 -6.72 -27.02 16.16
C THR A 162 -7.75 -27.06 17.28
N ALA A 163 -7.33 -26.67 18.48
CA ALA A 163 -8.22 -26.53 19.63
C ALA A 163 -8.87 -25.13 19.64
N ILE A 164 -10.19 -25.10 19.80
CA ILE A 164 -10.95 -23.86 19.99
C ILE A 164 -11.27 -23.73 21.49
N ASN A 165 -10.85 -22.62 22.09
CA ASN A 165 -11.18 -22.30 23.47
C ASN A 165 -12.43 -21.42 23.52
N VAL A 166 -13.49 -21.92 24.14
CA VAL A 166 -14.75 -21.18 24.31
C VAL A 166 -14.82 -20.67 25.75
N PHE A 167 -14.82 -19.35 25.92
CA PHE A 167 -14.93 -18.69 27.22
C PHE A 167 -16.37 -18.18 27.43
N VAL A 168 -17.03 -18.69 28.47
CA VAL A 168 -18.35 -18.22 28.89
C VAL A 168 -18.17 -17.17 29.98
N ASN A 169 -18.28 -15.89 29.62
CA ASN A 169 -18.00 -14.78 30.55
C ASN A 169 -19.01 -14.67 31.69
N ASN A 170 -20.29 -15.00 31.45
CA ASN A 170 -21.33 -14.91 32.47
C ASN A 170 -22.13 -16.21 32.54
N VAL A 171 -21.74 -17.06 33.48
CA VAL A 171 -22.23 -18.44 33.60
C VAL A 171 -23.47 -18.54 34.51
N GLY A 172 -23.78 -17.51 35.30
CA GLY A 172 -24.86 -17.56 36.29
C GLY A 172 -24.58 -18.57 37.42
N ASN A 173 -25.63 -19.12 38.03
CA ASN A 173 -25.51 -20.07 39.14
C ASN A 173 -25.39 -21.52 38.65
N LEU A 174 -24.17 -22.07 38.74
CA LEU A 174 -23.84 -23.45 38.35
C LEU A 174 -24.40 -24.52 39.30
N SER A 175 -24.94 -24.15 40.46
CA SER A 175 -25.64 -25.10 41.33
C SER A 175 -27.08 -25.37 40.88
N SER A 176 -27.63 -24.57 39.97
CA SER A 176 -28.97 -24.78 39.42
C SER A 176 -28.96 -25.79 38.27
N PHE A 177 -29.88 -26.75 38.30
CA PHE A 177 -30.03 -27.79 37.28
C PHE A 177 -30.31 -27.20 35.88
N ASP A 178 -31.11 -26.14 35.80
CA ASP A 178 -31.46 -25.51 34.52
C ASP A 178 -30.24 -24.87 33.85
N GLN A 179 -29.38 -24.22 34.64
CA GLN A 179 -28.18 -23.56 34.13
C GLN A 179 -27.12 -24.58 33.71
N GLN A 180 -26.98 -25.68 34.46
CA GLN A 180 -26.13 -26.81 34.07
C GLN A 180 -26.58 -27.41 32.73
N ASN A 181 -27.88 -27.66 32.56
CA ASN A 181 -28.42 -28.20 31.31
C ASN A 181 -28.20 -27.24 30.14
N ARG A 182 -28.35 -25.94 30.36
CA ARG A 182 -28.09 -24.93 29.33
C ARG A 182 -26.64 -24.98 28.82
N ILE A 183 -25.68 -25.12 29.73
CA ILE A 183 -24.25 -25.23 29.36
C ILE A 183 -23.96 -26.57 28.68
N LYS A 184 -24.53 -27.67 29.18
CA LYS A 184 -24.38 -28.98 28.53
C LYS A 184 -24.96 -28.99 27.11
N ASN A 185 -26.08 -28.30 26.88
CA ASN A 185 -26.68 -28.15 25.55
C ASN A 185 -25.78 -27.33 24.63
N LEU A 186 -25.25 -26.19 25.10
CA LEU A 186 -24.29 -25.39 24.33
C LEU A 186 -23.09 -26.22 23.87
N ILE A 187 -22.51 -27.01 24.78
CA ILE A 187 -21.36 -27.87 24.46
C ILE A 187 -21.76 -28.96 23.46
N ASN A 188 -22.92 -29.58 23.65
CA ASN A 188 -23.43 -30.60 22.72
C ASN A 188 -23.66 -30.04 21.32
N ASP A 189 -24.07 -28.77 21.19
CA ASP A 189 -24.26 -28.12 19.90
C ASP A 189 -22.91 -27.89 19.18
N TYR A 190 -21.85 -27.55 19.92
CA TYR A 190 -20.49 -27.51 19.38
C TYR A 190 -19.96 -28.90 19.02
N GLU A 191 -20.15 -29.89 19.90
CA GLU A 191 -19.71 -31.28 19.70
C GLU A 191 -20.37 -31.94 18.47
N LYS A 192 -21.58 -31.50 18.07
CA LYS A 192 -22.31 -32.01 16.89
C LYS A 192 -21.85 -31.41 15.57
N HIS A 193 -21.05 -30.35 15.58
CA HIS A 193 -20.63 -29.69 14.35
C HIS A 193 -19.74 -30.65 13.52
N PRO A 194 -19.94 -30.78 12.20
CA PRO A 194 -19.26 -31.80 11.38
C PRO A 194 -17.73 -31.61 11.29
N GLU A 195 -17.24 -30.41 11.56
CA GLU A 195 -15.80 -30.09 11.61
C GLU A 195 -15.17 -30.35 12.98
N CYS A 196 -15.97 -30.65 14.01
CA CYS A 196 -15.48 -30.97 15.34
C CYS A 196 -15.26 -32.47 15.50
N LEU A 197 -14.22 -32.84 16.24
CA LEU A 197 -13.86 -34.24 16.51
C LEU A 197 -14.84 -34.95 17.49
N GLY A 198 -15.81 -34.20 18.03
CA GLY A 198 -16.87 -34.72 18.90
C GLY A 198 -16.55 -34.71 20.40
N LYS A 199 -17.36 -35.45 21.14
CA LYS A 199 -17.44 -35.44 22.61
C LYS A 199 -16.15 -35.91 23.30
N ASP A 200 -15.47 -36.91 22.73
CA ASP A 200 -14.30 -37.55 23.34
C ASP A 200 -13.06 -36.65 23.35
N TYR A 201 -13.03 -35.65 22.46
CA TYR A 201 -11.94 -34.68 22.31
C TYR A 201 -12.26 -33.32 22.96
N THR A 202 -13.43 -33.20 23.61
CA THR A 202 -13.86 -31.97 24.25
C THR A 202 -13.48 -31.97 25.73
N HIS A 203 -12.61 -31.04 26.12
CA HIS A 203 -12.23 -30.86 27.52
C HIS A 203 -13.25 -29.98 28.25
N PHE A 204 -14.16 -30.62 28.98
CA PHE A 204 -15.16 -29.94 29.81
C PHE A 204 -15.07 -30.38 31.27
N TRP A 205 -14.46 -29.53 32.09
CA TRP A 205 -14.15 -29.81 33.51
C TRP A 205 -15.36 -30.26 34.34
N PHE A 206 -16.56 -29.76 34.04
CA PHE A 206 -17.76 -30.09 34.81
C PHE A 206 -18.19 -31.55 34.60
N ARG A 207 -17.94 -32.13 33.42
CA ARG A 207 -18.21 -33.55 33.13
C ARG A 207 -17.29 -34.46 33.94
N ASP A 208 -16.03 -34.05 34.12
CA ASP A 208 -15.06 -34.77 34.95
C ASP A 208 -15.41 -34.64 36.45
N TYR A 209 -15.87 -33.46 36.86
CA TYR A 209 -16.34 -33.22 38.22
C TYR A 209 -17.56 -34.10 38.57
N GLU A 210 -18.53 -34.21 37.67
CA GLU A 210 -19.69 -35.12 37.85
C GLU A 210 -19.30 -36.59 37.92
N LYS A 211 -18.20 -37.00 37.28
CA LYS A 211 -17.70 -38.38 37.33
C LYS A 211 -16.92 -38.68 38.63
N TYR A 212 -16.38 -37.66 39.27
CA TYR A 212 -15.62 -37.78 40.50
C TYR A 212 -16.51 -37.92 41.75
N LEU A 213 -17.66 -37.23 41.76
CA LEU A 213 -18.69 -37.32 42.80
C LEU A 213 -19.41 -38.68 42.77
#